data_AF-A0A091BW18-F1
#
_entry.id   AF-A0A091BW18-F1
#
_cell.length_a   1.000
_cell.length_b   1.000
_cell.length_c   1.000
_cell.angle_alpha   90.00
_cell.angle_beta   90.00
_cell.angle_gamma   90.00
#
_symmetry.space_group_name_H-M   'P 1'
#
loop_
_entity.id
_entity.type
_entity.pdbx_description
1 polymer ?
#
loop_
_entity_poly.entity_id
_entity_poly.type
_entity_poly.pdbx_seq_one_letter_code
_entity_poly.pdbx_strand_id
1 'polypeptide(L)'
;MTRTQIKFGIAGSINLKDLQNLLKSISKRYQLIHLNLVDFNQMANDCEITLVISSQDNNVKNFSDLRDLLRKCLKNTSELDQIEDDFDNQNIKTFQEAWKIIINDLAENVIEWIEEEFEGE
;
A
#
# COMPACT_ATOMS: atom_id res chain seq x y z
N MET A 1 13.59 2.64 7.64
CA MET A 1 12.42 1.91 7.11
C MET A 1 11.17 2.57 7.63
N THR A 2 10.37 3.16 6.74
CA THR A 2 9.11 3.81 7.09
C THR A 2 8.01 2.75 7.06
N ARG A 3 7.05 2.81 7.99
CA ARG A 3 5.93 1.87 8.05
C ARG A 3 4.67 2.53 8.60
N THR A 4 3.52 2.00 8.20
CA THR A 4 2.22 2.29 8.78
C THR A 4 1.51 0.98 9.13
N GLN A 5 0.65 1.02 10.15
CA GLN A 5 -0.24 -0.08 10.49
C GLN A 5 -1.66 0.40 10.28
N ILE A 6 -2.43 -0.36 9.51
CA ILE A 6 -3.81 -0.08 9.20
C ILE A 6 -4.68 -1.22 9.71
N LYS A 7 -5.85 -0.86 10.21
CA LYS A 7 -6.87 -1.78 10.70
C LYS A 7 -8.19 -1.37 10.08
N PHE A 8 -8.83 -2.28 9.36
CA PHE A 8 -10.06 -2.03 8.63
C PHE A 8 -10.94 -3.28 8.67
N GLY A 9 -12.23 -3.08 8.41
CA GLY A 9 -13.24 -4.13 8.41
C GLY A 9 -13.87 -4.25 7.03
N ILE A 10 -14.22 -5.47 6.64
CA ILE A 10 -14.92 -5.78 5.40
C ILE A 10 -16.19 -6.54 5.74
N ALA A 11 -17.31 -6.15 5.14
CA ALA A 11 -18.56 -6.89 5.25
C ALA A 11 -18.47 -8.22 4.49
N GLY A 12 -18.88 -9.30 5.14
CA GLY A 12 -18.93 -10.64 4.56
C GLY A 12 -17.93 -11.63 5.16
N SER A 13 -17.89 -12.80 4.53
CA SER A 13 -17.00 -13.90 4.93
C SER A 13 -15.84 -14.00 3.95
N ILE A 14 -14.65 -13.67 4.43
CA ILE A 14 -13.43 -13.71 3.62
C ILE A 14 -12.68 -15.00 3.91
N ASN A 15 -12.23 -15.69 2.87
CA ASN A 15 -11.29 -16.78 3.04
C ASN A 15 -9.87 -16.22 3.23
N LEU A 16 -9.21 -16.56 4.33
CA LEU A 16 -7.82 -16.15 4.60
C LEU A 16 -6.85 -16.48 3.44
N LYS A 17 -7.04 -17.63 2.78
CA LYS A 17 -6.20 -18.04 1.65
C LYS A 17 -6.38 -17.09 0.45
N ASP A 18 -7.60 -16.65 0.19
CA ASP A 18 -7.91 -15.76 -0.92
C ASP A 18 -7.36 -14.36 -0.64
N LEU A 19 -7.52 -13.86 0.59
CA LEU A 19 -6.85 -12.63 1.04
C LEU A 19 -5.33 -12.73 0.88
N GLN A 20 -4.70 -13.83 1.31
CA GLN A 20 -3.26 -14.01 1.13
C GLN A 20 -2.83 -14.07 -0.33
N ASN A 21 -3.67 -14.58 -1.23
CA ASN A 21 -3.40 -14.58 -2.66
C ASN A 21 -3.54 -13.18 -3.26
N LEU A 22 -4.57 -12.43 -2.85
CA LEU A 22 -4.73 -11.04 -3.24
C LEU A 22 -3.54 -10.20 -2.78
N LEU A 23 -3.15 -10.28 -1.50
CA LEU A 23 -1.99 -9.55 -0.97
C LEU A 23 -0.68 -9.85 -1.73
N LYS A 24 -0.50 -11.10 -2.22
CA LYS A 24 0.64 -11.45 -3.08
C LYS A 24 0.55 -10.77 -4.45
N SER A 25 -0.64 -10.67 -5.03
CA SER A 25 -0.88 -9.97 -6.28
C SER A 25 -0.64 -8.46 -6.14
N ILE A 26 -1.14 -7.87 -5.05
CA ILE A 26 -0.89 -6.46 -4.72
C ILE A 26 0.60 -6.20 -4.52
N SER A 27 1.30 -7.07 -3.78
CA SER A 27 2.76 -6.95 -3.56
C SER A 27 3.57 -7.04 -4.85
N LYS A 28 3.09 -7.76 -5.88
CA LYS A 28 3.73 -7.80 -7.19
C LYS A 28 3.53 -6.50 -7.98
N ARG A 29 2.36 -5.87 -7.82
CA ARG A 29 2.05 -4.56 -8.42
C ARG A 29 2.86 -3.45 -7.74
N TYR A 30 2.78 -3.36 -6.41
CA TYR A 30 3.45 -2.32 -5.63
C TYR A 30 4.78 -2.81 -5.05
N GLN A 31 5.79 -2.88 -5.91
CA GLN A 31 7.15 -3.34 -5.56
C GLN A 31 7.89 -2.41 -4.58
N LEU A 32 7.35 -1.23 -4.31
CA LEU A 32 7.92 -0.24 -3.38
C LEU A 32 7.58 -0.52 -1.92
N ILE A 33 6.60 -1.39 -1.66
CA ILE A 33 6.13 -1.70 -0.31
C ILE A 33 6.18 -3.20 -0.02
N HIS A 34 6.21 -3.52 1.27
CA HIS A 34 5.91 -4.84 1.80
C HIS A 34 4.57 -4.78 2.52
N LEU A 35 3.70 -5.75 2.21
CA LEU A 35 2.45 -5.99 2.92
C LEU A 35 2.66 -7.16 3.89
N ASN A 36 2.37 -6.94 5.18
CA ASN A 36 2.41 -7.98 6.19
C ASN A 36 1.05 -8.06 6.89
N LEU A 37 0.38 -9.20 6.74
CA LEU A 37 -0.85 -9.49 7.47
C LEU A 37 -0.50 -9.83 8.93
N VAL A 38 -0.87 -8.92 9.84
CA VAL A 38 -0.57 -9.06 11.27
C VAL A 38 -1.71 -9.77 11.99
N ASP A 39 -2.95 -9.45 11.64
CA ASP A 39 -4.13 -10.04 12.26
C ASP A 39 -5.26 -10.19 11.23
N PHE A 40 -6.02 -11.26 11.41
CA PHE A 40 -7.18 -11.61 10.57
C PHE A 40 -8.23 -12.25 11.47
N ASN A 41 -9.31 -11.53 11.71
CA ASN A 41 -10.37 -11.94 12.62
C ASN A 41 -11.69 -12.05 11.87
N GLN A 42 -12.10 -13.28 11.55
CA GLN A 42 -13.36 -13.57 10.89
C GLN A 42 -14.50 -13.70 11.92
N MET A 43 -15.50 -12.85 11.80
CA MET A 43 -16.79 -12.94 12.48
C MET A 43 -17.85 -13.50 11.52
N ALA A 44 -19.08 -13.73 12.00
CA ALA A 44 -20.11 -14.42 11.22
C ALA A 44 -20.43 -13.74 9.87
N ASN A 45 -20.45 -12.40 9.85
CA ASN A 45 -20.78 -11.60 8.66
C ASN A 45 -19.80 -10.46 8.41
N ASP A 46 -18.68 -10.40 9.13
CA ASP A 46 -17.69 -9.34 9.03
C ASP A 46 -16.30 -9.92 9.18
N CYS A 47 -15.32 -9.30 8.55
CA CYS A 47 -13.91 -9.63 8.70
C CYS A 47 -13.13 -8.39 9.14
N GLU A 48 -12.31 -8.52 10.17
CA GLU A 48 -11.41 -7.46 10.61
C GLU A 48 -9.97 -7.82 10.24
N ILE A 49 -9.29 -6.92 9.53
CA ILE A 49 -7.96 -7.13 8.97
C ILE A 49 -7.01 -6.09 9.55
N THR A 50 -5.84 -6.54 10.02
CA THR A 50 -4.73 -5.65 10.37
C THR A 50 -3.54 -5.90 9.46
N LEU A 51 -3.17 -4.89 8.67
CA LEU A 51 -1.99 -4.91 7.80
C LEU A 51 -0.92 -3.95 8.32
N VAL A 52 0.33 -4.37 8.19
CA VAL A 52 1.49 -3.47 8.26
C VAL A 52 2.02 -3.29 6.85
N ILE A 53 2.09 -2.02 6.43
CA ILE A 53 2.64 -1.61 5.14
C ILE A 53 3.93 -0.88 5.40
N SER A 54 5.01 -1.28 4.72
CA SER A 54 6.33 -0.70 4.95
C SER A 54 7.11 -0.48 3.67
N SER A 55 7.96 0.54 3.66
CA SER A 55 8.86 0.84 2.53
C SER A 55 9.83 -0.32 2.34
N GLN A 56 10.02 -0.74 1.09
CA GLN A 56 11.10 -1.63 0.70
C GLN A 56 12.45 -0.91 0.76
N ASP A 57 13.50 -1.64 1.12
CA ASP A 57 14.86 -1.12 0.99
C ASP A 57 15.29 -1.16 -0.47
N ASN A 58 15.22 -0.01 -1.12
CA ASN A 58 15.52 0.14 -2.54
C ASN A 58 16.90 0.77 -2.80
N ASN A 59 17.76 0.90 -1.78
CA ASN A 59 19.08 1.54 -1.89
C ASN A 59 19.07 2.96 -2.50
N VAL A 60 17.95 3.69 -2.37
CA VAL A 60 17.78 5.05 -2.89
C VAL A 60 18.67 6.01 -2.10
N LYS A 61 19.49 6.82 -2.78
CA LYS A 61 20.48 7.71 -2.14
C LYS A 61 20.12 9.18 -2.21
N ASN A 62 19.38 9.61 -3.23
CA ASN A 62 18.93 10.98 -3.41
C ASN A 62 17.46 11.03 -3.92
N PHE A 63 16.83 12.21 -3.91
CA PHE A 63 15.44 12.37 -4.33
C PHE A 63 15.22 12.11 -5.84
N SER A 64 16.25 12.33 -6.67
CA SER A 64 16.17 11.99 -8.10
C SER A 64 16.04 10.49 -8.29
N ASP A 65 16.88 9.71 -7.59
CA ASP A 65 16.80 8.24 -7.60
C ASP A 65 15.42 7.76 -7.14
N LEU A 66 14.80 8.43 -6.15
CA LEU A 66 13.47 8.10 -5.68
C LEU A 66 12.42 8.36 -6.76
N ARG A 67 12.46 9.51 -7.44
CA ARG A 67 11.54 9.85 -8.53
C ARG A 67 11.68 8.88 -9.71
N ASP A 68 12.91 8.52 -10.08
CA ASP A 68 13.16 7.55 -11.13
C ASP A 68 12.63 6.15 -10.76
N LEU A 69 12.81 5.76 -9.49
CA LEU A 69 12.26 4.51 -8.96
C LEU A 69 10.72 4.50 -8.98
N LEU A 70 10.08 5.59 -8.54
CA LEU A 70 8.62 5.74 -8.57
C LEU A 70 8.08 5.57 -9.98
N ARG A 71 8.64 6.30 -10.95
CA ARG A 71 8.25 6.22 -12.37
C ARG A 71 8.46 4.84 -12.98
N LYS A 72 9.46 4.11 -12.50
CA LYS A 72 9.72 2.73 -12.95
C LYS A 72 8.71 1.75 -12.36
N CYS A 73 8.44 1.83 -11.06
CA CYS A 73 7.61 0.87 -10.34
C CYS A 73 6.11 1.11 -10.51
N LEU A 74 5.69 2.37 -10.66
CA LEU A 74 4.29 2.79 -10.79
C LEU A 74 3.98 3.25 -12.22
N LYS A 75 4.76 2.77 -13.20
CA LYS A 75 4.55 3.13 -14.59
C LYS A 75 3.17 2.66 -15.04
N ASN A 76 2.36 3.58 -15.57
CA ASN A 76 0.98 3.34 -16.03
C ASN A 76 -0.02 3.07 -14.89
N THR A 77 0.24 3.59 -13.69
CA THR A 77 -0.69 3.51 -12.58
C THR A 77 -1.08 4.93 -12.17
N SER A 78 -2.34 5.15 -11.78
CA SER A 78 -2.86 6.48 -11.40
C SER A 78 -2.20 7.03 -10.13
N GLU A 79 -1.69 6.15 -9.29
CA GLU A 79 -1.02 6.46 -8.02
C GLU A 79 0.30 7.20 -8.26
N LEU A 80 0.95 7.01 -9.42
CA LEU A 80 2.16 7.78 -9.76
C LEU A 80 1.85 9.27 -9.88
N ASP A 81 0.79 9.62 -10.60
CA ASP A 81 0.40 11.02 -10.83
C ASP A 81 0.03 11.69 -9.49
N GLN A 82 -0.69 10.96 -8.63
CA GLN A 82 -1.06 11.45 -7.29
C GLN A 82 0.16 11.66 -6.39
N ILE A 83 1.07 10.69 -6.33
CA ILE A 83 2.30 10.81 -5.52
C ILE A 83 3.18 11.96 -6.03
N GLU A 84 3.30 12.15 -7.35
CA GLU A 84 4.07 13.25 -7.92
C GLU A 84 3.43 14.62 -7.60
N ASP A 85 2.11 14.73 -7.68
CA ASP A 85 1.37 15.95 -7.29
C ASP A 85 1.57 16.27 -5.81
N ASP A 86 1.46 15.27 -4.94
CA ASP A 86 1.74 15.40 -3.51
C ASP A 86 3.18 15.82 -3.24
N PHE A 87 4.14 15.33 -4.03
CA PHE A 87 5.54 15.71 -3.89
C PHE A 87 5.82 17.15 -4.28
N ASP A 88 5.08 17.69 -5.23
CA ASP A 88 5.23 19.07 -5.69
C ASP A 88 4.42 20.05 -4.80
N ASN A 89 3.29 19.61 -4.24
CA ASN A 89 2.45 20.40 -3.34
C ASN A 89 2.94 20.40 -1.89
N GLN A 90 3.59 19.33 -1.44
CA GLN A 90 4.18 19.24 -0.12
C GLN A 90 5.65 19.67 -0.17
N ASN A 91 6.06 20.58 0.73
CA ASN A 91 7.47 21.00 0.85
C ASN A 91 8.30 19.90 1.54
N ILE A 92 8.51 18.76 0.86
CA ILE A 92 9.21 17.57 1.37
C ILE A 92 10.69 17.90 1.57
N LYS A 93 11.20 17.68 2.79
CA LYS A 93 12.60 17.98 3.14
C LYS A 93 13.43 16.74 3.42
N THR A 94 12.76 15.62 3.70
CA THR A 94 13.42 14.38 4.12
C THR A 94 12.86 13.17 3.38
N PHE A 95 13.69 12.14 3.23
CA PHE A 95 13.25 10.85 2.70
C PHE A 95 12.16 10.20 3.53
N GLN A 96 12.18 10.42 4.85
CA GLN A 96 11.17 9.86 5.73
C GLN A 96 9.79 10.43 5.41
N GLU A 97 9.70 11.73 5.14
CA GLU A 97 8.46 12.39 4.69
C GLU A 97 8.02 11.85 3.33
N ALA A 98 8.94 11.76 2.36
CA ALA A 98 8.64 11.21 1.03
C ALA A 98 8.08 9.78 1.10
N TRP A 99 8.76 8.89 1.85
CA TRP A 99 8.30 7.52 2.04
C TRP A 99 6.99 7.43 2.81
N LYS A 100 6.70 8.39 3.70
CA LYS A 100 5.43 8.43 4.41
C LYS A 100 4.27 8.74 3.47
N ILE A 101 4.46 9.70 2.55
CA ILE A 101 3.48 10.02 1.49
C ILE A 101 3.26 8.79 0.61
N ILE A 102 4.33 8.23 0.03
CA ILE A 102 4.25 7.04 -0.82
C ILE A 102 3.50 5.88 -0.13
N ILE A 103 3.84 5.59 1.13
CA ILE A 103 3.20 4.50 1.87
C ILE A 103 1.72 4.79 2.13
N ASN A 104 1.37 6.03 2.46
CA ASN A 104 -0.01 6.39 2.75
C ASN A 104 -0.87 6.27 1.48
N ASP A 105 -0.41 6.84 0.36
CA ASP A 105 -1.15 6.80 -0.90
C ASP A 105 -1.32 5.35 -1.38
N LEU A 106 -0.25 4.55 -1.31
CA LEU A 106 -0.35 3.13 -1.66
C LEU A 106 -1.20 2.33 -0.65
N ALA A 107 -1.24 2.73 0.62
CA ALA A 107 -2.07 2.06 1.62
C ALA A 107 -3.56 2.24 1.34
N GLU A 108 -3.98 3.44 0.93
CA GLU A 108 -5.36 3.72 0.53
C GLU A 108 -5.76 2.83 -0.65
N ASN A 109 -4.95 2.79 -1.70
CA ASN A 109 -5.20 1.93 -2.87
C ASN A 109 -5.16 0.42 -2.53
N VAL A 110 -4.32 0.00 -1.57
CA VAL A 110 -4.31 -1.40 -1.10
C VAL A 110 -5.62 -1.74 -0.40
N ILE A 111 -6.14 -0.84 0.45
CA ILE A 111 -7.41 -1.06 1.16
C ILE A 111 -8.56 -1.14 0.14
N GLU A 112 -8.67 -0.15 -0.75
CA GLU A 112 -9.71 -0.08 -1.78
C GLU A 112 -9.73 -1.36 -2.62
N TRP A 113 -8.56 -1.85 -3.06
CA TRP A 113 -8.51 -3.07 -3.86
C TRP A 113 -8.92 -4.33 -3.08
N ILE A 114 -8.71 -4.36 -1.76
CA ILE A 114 -9.19 -5.46 -0.91
C ILE A 114 -10.71 -5.35 -0.71
N GLU A 115 -11.21 -4.15 -0.45
CA GLU A 115 -12.65 -3.88 -0.32
C GLU A 115 -13.39 -4.23 -1.62
N GLU A 116 -12.93 -3.76 -2.78
CA GLU A 116 -13.55 -4.06 -4.08
C GLU A 116 -13.60 -5.56 -4.40
N GLU A 117 -12.55 -6.31 -4.06
CA GLU A 117 -12.49 -7.75 -4.33
C GLU A 117 -13.47 -8.55 -3.45
N PHE A 118 -13.77 -8.08 -2.23
CA PHE A 118 -14.51 -8.86 -1.23
C PHE A 118 -15.88 -8.27 -0.83
N GLU A 119 -16.12 -6.98 -1.04
CA GLU A 119 -17.44 -6.33 -0.87
C GLU A 119 -18.29 -6.37 -2.15
N GLY A 120 -17.69 -6.70 -3.29
CA GLY A 120 -18.31 -6.65 -4.62
C GLY A 120 -19.26 -7.81 -4.99
N GLU A 121 -19.61 -8.72 -4.06
CA GLU A 121 -20.56 -9.83 -4.29
C GLU A 121 -21.83 -9.79 -3.42
#